data_AF-A0A4U0XQX9-F1
#
_entry.id   AF-A0A4U0XQX9-F1
#
_cell.length_a   1.000
_cell.length_b   1.000
_cell.length_c   1.000
_cell.angle_alpha   90.00
_cell.angle_beta   90.00
_cell.angle_gamma   90.00
#
_symmetry.space_group_name_H-M   'P 1'
#
loop_
_entity.id
_entity.type
_entity.pdbx_description
1 polymer ?
#
loop_
_entity_poly.entity_id
_entity_poly.type
_entity_poly.pdbx_seq_one_letter_code
_entity_poly.pdbx_strand_id
1 'polypeptide(L)'
;MFHEMLEEARREYRRCNLVECRHICVEILRQPYCPTYATVKALHLLSGTVSIEKSFGFLQQARQVIEEASRVGDTEVLQTLRANTTELHELYT
;
A
#
# COMPACT_ATOMS: atom_id res chain seq x y z
N MET A 1 -14.31 8.89 0.45
CA MET A 1 -13.95 8.32 -0.86
C MET A 1 -12.74 7.39 -0.80
N PHE A 2 -11.47 7.83 -0.81
CA PHE A 2 -10.32 6.92 -0.81
C PHE A 2 -10.29 5.94 0.37
N HIS A 3 -10.66 6.40 1.56
CA HIS A 3 -10.77 5.53 2.73
C HIS A 3 -11.80 4.40 2.54
N GLU A 4 -12.98 4.71 1.99
CA GLU A 4 -14.04 3.73 1.73
C GLU A 4 -13.60 2.73 0.66
N MET A 5 -12.94 3.19 -0.41
CA MET A 5 -12.40 2.31 -1.44
C MET A 5 -11.34 1.36 -0.88
N LEU A 6 -10.48 1.83 0.04
CA LEU A 6 -9.49 0.98 0.71
C LEU A 6 -10.13 -0.03 1.65
N GLU A 7 -11.19 0.35 2.37
CA GLU A 7 -11.95 -0.59 3.20
C GLU A 7 -12.67 -1.65 2.36
N GLU A 8 -13.20 -1.27 1.20
CA GLU A 8 -13.79 -2.23 0.27
C GLU A 8 -12.73 -3.18 -0.30
N ALA A 9 -11.59 -2.66 -0.77
CA ALA A 9 -10.47 -3.49 -1.22
C ALA A 9 -10.00 -4.47 -0.13
N ARG A 10 -9.89 -4.01 1.12
CA ARG A 10 -9.57 -4.87 2.27
C ARG A 10 -10.63 -5.93 2.54
N ARG A 11 -11.91 -5.62 2.33
CA ARG A 11 -13.00 -6.58 2.51
C ARG A 11 -12.91 -7.68 1.45
N GLU A 12 -12.70 -7.30 0.19
CA GLU A 12 -12.56 -8.24 -0.92
C GLU A 12 -11.29 -9.09 -0.79
N TYR A 13 -10.17 -8.49 -0.33
CA TYR A 13 -8.96 -9.24 0.03
C TYR A 13 -9.23 -10.31 1.09
N ARG A 14 -9.92 -9.95 2.19
CA ARG A 14 -10.27 -10.88 3.27
C ARG A 14 -11.22 -12.00 2.84
N ARG A 15 -12.04 -11.74 1.81
CA ARG A 15 -12.93 -12.73 1.20
C ARG A 15 -12.23 -13.60 0.14
N CYS A 16 -10.92 -13.42 -0.05
CA CYS A 16 -10.13 -14.04 -1.13
C CYS A 16 -10.61 -13.66 -2.54
N ASN A 17 -11.39 -12.58 -2.69
CA ASN A 17 -11.76 -12.03 -3.99
C ASN A 17 -10.63 -11.11 -4.50
N LEU A 18 -9.51 -11.74 -4.86
CA LEU A 18 -8.29 -11.02 -5.23
C LEU A 18 -8.41 -10.25 -6.55
N VAL A 19 -9.32 -10.66 -7.44
CA VAL A 19 -9.58 -9.95 -8.70
C VAL A 19 -10.19 -8.58 -8.40
N GLU A 20 -11.24 -8.54 -7.60
CA GLU A 20 -11.92 -7.30 -7.24
C GLU A 20 -11.04 -6.40 -6.39
N CYS A 21 -10.31 -6.98 -5.42
CA CYS A 21 -9.31 -6.24 -4.64
C CYS A 21 -8.30 -5.53 -5.54
N ARG A 22 -7.78 -6.20 -6.58
CA ARG A 22 -6.85 -5.59 -7.54
C ARG A 22 -7.51 -4.47 -8.33
N HIS A 23 -8.72 -4.68 -8.80
CA HIS A 23 -9.47 -3.68 -9.57
C HIS A 23 -9.60 -2.39 -8.77
N ILE A 24 -10.10 -2.47 -7.54
CA ILE A 24 -10.29 -1.32 -6.66
C ILE A 24 -8.95 -0.62 -6.36
N CYS A 25 -7.88 -1.38 -6.05
CA CYS A 25 -6.57 -0.78 -5.80
C CYS A 25 -6.00 -0.06 -7.03
N VAL A 26 -6.17 -0.62 -8.23
CA VAL A 26 -5.74 0.04 -9.47
C VAL A 26 -6.56 1.30 -9.74
N GLU A 27 -7.87 1.28 -9.45
CA GLU A 27 -8.71 2.48 -9.56
C GLU A 27 -8.25 3.59 -8.62
N ILE A 28 -7.95 3.28 -7.36
CA ILE A 28 -7.37 4.24 -6.39
C ILE A 28 -6.12 4.90 -6.97
N LEU A 29 -5.19 4.10 -7.49
CA LEU A 29 -3.92 4.59 -8.04
C LEU A 29 -4.06 5.43 -9.31
N ARG A 30 -5.16 5.26 -10.06
CA ARG A 30 -5.47 6.05 -11.26
C ARG A 30 -6.13 7.38 -10.96
N GLN A 31 -6.61 7.60 -9.74
CA GLN A 31 -7.30 8.85 -9.42
C GLN A 31 -6.32 10.02 -9.34
N PRO A 32 -6.67 11.19 -9.90
CA PRO A 32 -5.88 12.40 -9.73
C PRO A 32 -5.85 12.80 -8.25
N TYR A 33 -4.70 13.28 -7.78
CA TYR A 33 -4.48 13.69 -6.39
C TYR A 33 -4.65 12.57 -5.34
N CYS A 34 -4.38 11.31 -5.71
CA CYS A 34 -4.36 10.21 -4.74
C CYS A 34 -3.36 10.51 -3.60
N PRO A 35 -3.81 10.59 -2.34
CA PRO A 35 -2.95 10.96 -1.23
C PRO A 35 -1.95 9.85 -0.92
N THR A 36 -0.76 10.22 -0.42
CA THR A 36 0.35 9.29 -0.12
C THR A 36 -0.10 8.06 0.66
N TYR A 37 -0.91 8.24 1.72
CA TYR A 37 -1.38 7.13 2.54
C TYR A 37 -2.24 6.12 1.74
N ALA A 38 -3.02 6.60 0.77
CA ALA A 38 -3.89 5.76 -0.04
C ALA A 38 -3.09 5.01 -1.11
N THR A 39 -2.14 5.70 -1.74
CA THR A 39 -1.18 5.09 -2.66
C THR A 39 -0.40 3.96 -2.00
N VAL A 40 0.17 4.19 -0.82
CA VAL A 40 0.93 3.18 -0.07
C VAL A 40 0.04 1.99 0.29
N LYS A 41 -1.17 2.22 0.81
CA LYS A 41 -2.09 1.14 1.19
C LYS A 41 -2.59 0.33 -0.02
N ALA A 42 -2.85 0.97 -1.15
CA ALA A 42 -3.24 0.29 -2.37
C ALA A 42 -2.10 -0.59 -2.93
N LEU A 43 -0.87 -0.07 -2.95
CA LEU A 43 0.31 -0.84 -3.37
C LEU A 43 0.58 -2.05 -2.45
N HIS A 44 0.42 -1.88 -1.14
CA HIS A 44 0.54 -2.97 -0.19
C HIS A 44 -0.53 -4.06 -0.39
N LEU A 45 -1.79 -3.68 -0.61
CA LEU A 45 -2.84 -4.65 -0.94
C LEU A 45 -2.55 -5.36 -2.27
N LEU A 46 -2.11 -4.64 -3.30
CA LEU A 46 -1.72 -5.22 -4.58
C LEU A 46 -0.61 -6.26 -4.41
N SER A 47 0.36 -6.02 -3.54
CA SER A 47 1.46 -6.96 -3.31
C SER A 47 0.98 -8.32 -2.76
N GLY A 48 -0.10 -8.34 -1.98
CA GLY A 48 -0.72 -9.57 -1.47
C GLY A 48 -1.58 -10.32 -2.50
N THR A 49 -1.89 -9.71 -3.64
CA THR A 49 -2.79 -10.29 -4.65
C THR A 49 -2.07 -10.91 -5.84
N VAL A 50 -0.74 -10.86 -5.89
CA VAL A 50 0.07 -11.26 -7.06
C VAL A 50 1.15 -12.28 -6.69
N SER A 51 1.88 -12.79 -7.68
CA SER A 51 3.05 -13.64 -7.44
C SER A 51 4.11 -12.90 -6.61
N ILE A 52 4.95 -13.66 -5.91
CA ILE A 52 6.00 -13.15 -5.02
C ILE A 52 6.91 -12.14 -5.74
N GLU A 53 7.34 -12.45 -6.97
CA GLU A 53 8.18 -11.55 -7.77
C GLU A 53 7.52 -10.18 -8.03
N LYS A 54 6.22 -10.18 -8.38
CA LYS A 54 5.46 -8.94 -8.61
C LYS A 54 5.14 -8.21 -7.31
N SER A 55 5.00 -8.96 -6.22
CA SER A 55 4.75 -8.43 -4.87
C SER A 55 5.89 -7.48 -4.45
N PHE A 56 7.14 -7.90 -4.64
CA PHE A 56 8.30 -7.05 -4.37
C PHE A 56 8.28 -5.74 -5.17
N GLY A 57 7.87 -5.78 -6.44
CA GLY A 57 7.74 -4.58 -7.27
C GLY A 57 6.77 -3.55 -6.69
N PHE A 58 5.62 -3.99 -6.17
CA PHE A 58 4.66 -3.09 -5.53
C PHE A 58 5.14 -2.58 -4.17
N LEU A 59 5.79 -3.43 -3.37
CA LEU A 59 6.36 -3.02 -2.09
C LEU A 59 7.50 -2.00 -2.26
N GLN A 60 8.32 -2.16 -3.31
CA GLN A 60 9.37 -1.20 -3.64
C GLN A 60 8.79 0.15 -4.06
N GLN A 61 7.71 0.16 -4.85
CA GLN A 61 7.00 1.40 -5.19
C GLN A 61 6.40 2.06 -3.94
N ALA A 62 5.80 1.28 -3.03
CA ALA A 62 5.25 1.81 -1.78
C ALA A 62 6.36 2.47 -0.94
N ARG A 63 7.54 1.84 -0.89
CA ARG A 63 8.71 2.40 -0.21
C ARG A 63 9.19 3.71 -0.83
N GLN A 64 9.27 3.78 -2.16
CA GLN A 64 9.65 5.02 -2.87
C GLN A 64 8.68 6.16 -2.56
N VAL A 65 7.37 5.89 -2.55
CA VAL A 65 6.34 6.90 -2.21
C VAL A 65 6.49 7.39 -0.76
N ILE A 66 6.83 6.49 0.17
CA ILE A 66 7.14 6.84 1.57
C ILE A 66 8.40 7.70 1.65
N GLU A 67 9.46 7.33 0.94
CA GLU A 67 10.74 8.06 0.91
C GLU A 67 10.58 9.46 0.32
N GLU A 68 9.84 9.60 -0.78
CA GLU A 68 9.53 10.89 -1.40
C GLU A 68 8.69 11.77 -0.48
N ALA A 69 7.64 11.20 0.15
CA ALA A 69 6.86 11.91 1.14
C ALA A 69 7.72 12.33 2.35
N SER A 70 8.67 11.49 2.77
CA SER A 70 9.61 11.81 3.86
C SER A 70 10.56 12.93 3.50
N ARG A 71 11.03 12.96 2.26
CA ARG A 71 11.89 14.05 1.78
C ARG A 71 11.13 15.38 1.71
N VAL A 72 9.82 15.33 1.44
CA VAL A 72 8.97 16.51 1.27
C VAL A 72 8.38 17.01 2.60
N GLY A 73 8.14 16.12 3.57
CA GLY A 73 7.51 16.48 4.83
C GLY A 73 7.96 15.59 5.98
N ASP A 74 9.05 15.97 6.64
CA ASP A 74 9.50 15.40 7.92
C ASP A 74 8.38 15.56 8.98
N THR A 75 7.44 14.62 9.00
CA THR A 75 6.24 14.60 9.86
C THR A 75 5.93 13.17 10.32
N GLU A 76 5.50 13.05 11.58
CA GLU A 76 5.36 11.84 12.43
C GLU A 76 4.81 10.58 11.75
N VAL A 77 3.91 10.70 10.77
CA VAL A 77 3.26 9.55 10.08
C VAL A 77 4.29 8.61 9.41
N LEU A 78 5.41 9.17 8.96
CA LEU A 78 6.47 8.41 8.30
C LEU A 78 7.38 7.69 9.29
N GLN A 79 7.52 8.20 10.52
CA GLN A 79 8.18 7.47 11.59
C GLN A 79 7.37 6.24 11.98
N THR A 80 6.05 6.35 12.06
CA THR A 80 5.17 5.19 12.36
C THR A 80 5.22 4.13 11.27
N LEU A 81 5.22 4.53 9.99
CA LEU A 81 5.33 3.58 8.87
C LEU A 81 6.70 2.89 8.81
N ARG A 82 7.79 3.61 9.10
CA ARG A 82 9.13 3.01 9.21
C ARG A 82 9.18 1.99 10.35
N ALA A 83 8.66 2.33 11.53
CA ALA A 83 8.62 1.42 12.67
C ALA A 83 7.91 0.09 12.32
N ASN A 84 6.73 0.16 11.71
CA ASN A 84 5.96 -1.03 11.33
C ASN A 84 6.64 -1.86 10.23
N THR A 85 7.43 -1.22 9.36
CA THR A 85 8.15 -1.92 8.29
C THR A 85 9.38 -2.65 8.84
N THR A 86 10.08 -2.06 9.82
CA THR A 86 11.19 -2.69 10.53
C THR A 86 10.73 -3.91 11.32
N GLU A 87 9.60 -3.79 12.02
CA GLU A 87 9.00 -4.87 12.80
C GLU A 87 8.58 -6.06 11.92
N LEU A 88 8.04 -5.79 10.72
CA LEU A 88 7.77 -6.82 9.72
C LEU A 88 9.05 -7.49 9.21
N HIS A 89 10.15 -6.74 9.04
CA HIS A 89 11.41 -7.32 8.56
C HIS A 89 11.99 -8.31 9.58
N GLU A 90 11.98 -7.95 10.86
CA GLU A 90 12.46 -8.80 11.96
C GLU A 90 11.64 -10.07 12.16
N LEU A 91 10.35 -10.07 11.80
CA LEU A 91 9.49 -11.27 11.89
C LEU A 91 9.76 -12.29 10.76
N TYR A 92 10.45 -11.90 9.70
CA TYR A 92 10.70 -12.74 8.52
C TYR A 92 12.20 -12.97 8.23
N THR A 93 13.09 -12.65 9.18
CA THR A 93 14.53 -13.02 9.21
C THR A 93 14.86 -13.76 10.49
#